data_AF-G9WVT6-F1
#
_entry.id   AF-G9WVT6-F1
#
_cell.length_a   1.000
_cell.length_b   1.000
_cell.length_c   1.000
_cell.angle_alpha   90.00
_cell.angle_beta   90.00
_cell.angle_gamma   90.00
#
_symmetry.space_group_name_H-M   'P 1'
#
loop_
_entity.id
_entity.type
_entity.pdbx_description
1 polymer ?
#
loop_
_entity_poly.entity_id
_entity_poly.type
_entity_poly.pdbx_seq_one_letter_code
_entity_poly.pdbx_strand_id
1 'polypeptide(L)'
;MCWSARYALLLLASTFITYAGGLILEKIKKVDPLRKSFYYRITLIFAVGLNLFIIFYFKYSNFILGLMRAVAFRLHIDLHIPVIDVILPVGISFYIFQALGYLIDVYRRDIYAEKNFLQYALFVSFFPQLVAGPIERSKNLLKQLADTKKFNYENVRQGLLIMLWGYFLKMVIADRSAVLVNAVYAKYLEYKGFQLITANILFAIQIYCDFMGYSTIAKGAAKVLGFDLMENFHEPYFACSLKTFGEDGIFL
;
A
#
# COMPACT_ATOMS: atom_id res chain seq x y z
N MET A 1 -6.16 -18.76 -0.84
CA MET A 1 -4.95 -17.92 -1.02
C MET A 1 -4.06 -18.62 -2.03
N CYS A 2 -4.31 -18.42 -3.32
CA CYS A 2 -3.53 -19.06 -4.37
C CYS A 2 -2.36 -18.15 -4.75
N TRP A 3 -1.15 -18.59 -4.39
CA TRP A 3 0.10 -18.05 -4.90
C TRP A 3 0.08 -18.24 -6.43
N SER A 4 -0.16 -17.17 -7.18
CA SER A 4 -0.08 -17.19 -8.64
C SER A 4 1.26 -16.61 -9.04
N ALA A 5 2.06 -17.38 -9.78
CA ALA A 5 3.33 -16.93 -10.35
C ALA A 5 3.18 -15.60 -11.11
N ARG A 6 1.99 -15.31 -11.65
CA ARG A 6 1.66 -14.05 -12.34
C ARG A 6 1.82 -12.84 -11.42
N TYR A 7 1.49 -12.94 -10.13
CA TYR A 7 1.61 -11.81 -9.19
C TYR A 7 3.04 -11.57 -8.74
N ALA A 8 3.80 -12.64 -8.53
CA ALA A 8 5.23 -12.53 -8.28
C ALA A 8 5.94 -11.88 -9.48
N LEU A 9 5.56 -12.25 -10.71
CA LEU A 9 6.08 -11.62 -11.93
C LEU A 9 5.71 -10.13 -12.03
N LEU A 10 4.50 -9.73 -11.64
CA LEU A 10 4.12 -8.30 -11.62
C LEU A 10 4.92 -7.51 -10.58
N LEU A 11 5.11 -8.06 -9.39
CA LEU A 11 5.95 -7.46 -8.36
C LEU A 11 7.38 -7.32 -8.87
N LEU A 12 7.93 -8.37 -9.47
CA LEU A 12 9.29 -8.36 -10.03
C LEU A 12 9.41 -7.35 -11.18
N ALA A 13 8.43 -7.28 -12.08
CA ALA A 13 8.41 -6.31 -13.16
C ALA A 13 8.38 -4.87 -12.64
N SER A 14 7.49 -4.56 -11.69
CA SER A 14 7.44 -3.25 -11.03
C SER A 14 8.77 -2.91 -10.35
N THR A 15 9.32 -3.86 -9.58
CA THR A 15 10.63 -3.75 -8.92
C THR A 15 11.74 -3.47 -9.92
N PHE A 16 11.78 -4.19 -11.05
CA PHE A 16 12.80 -3.99 -12.07
C PHE A 16 12.69 -2.61 -12.72
N ILE A 17 11.47 -2.17 -13.06
CA ILE A 17 11.22 -0.86 -13.67
C ILE A 17 11.70 0.26 -12.75
N THR A 18 11.35 0.23 -11.47
CA THR A 18 11.72 1.28 -10.51
C THR A 18 13.19 1.21 -10.11
N TYR A 19 13.77 0.02 -10.02
CA TYR A 19 15.20 -0.17 -9.79
C TYR A 19 16.04 0.41 -10.95
N ALA A 20 15.72 0.00 -12.18
CA ALA A 20 16.40 0.50 -13.38
C ALA A 20 16.22 2.01 -13.52
N GLY A 21 15.00 2.52 -13.28
CA GLY A 21 14.71 3.95 -13.24
C GLY A 21 15.60 4.70 -12.25
N GLY A 22 15.72 4.19 -11.02
CA GLY A 22 16.59 4.79 -9.99
C GLY A 22 18.06 4.84 -10.40
N LEU A 23 18.59 3.75 -10.96
CA LEU A 23 19.98 3.70 -11.44
C LEU A 23 20.24 4.65 -12.62
N ILE A 24 19.29 4.75 -13.56
CA ILE A 24 19.38 5.67 -14.70
C ILE A 24 19.36 7.12 -14.20
N LEU A 25 18.48 7.46 -13.26
CA LEU A 25 18.44 8.79 -12.64
C LEU A 25 19.78 9.12 -11.97
N GLU A 26 20.39 8.17 -11.25
CA GLU A 26 21.71 8.37 -10.63
C GLU A 26 22.85 8.49 -11.67
N LYS A 27 22.79 7.76 -12.78
CA LYS A 27 23.78 7.93 -13.87
C LYS A 27 23.65 9.28 -14.56
N ILE A 28 22.43 9.71 -14.90
CA ILE A 28 22.16 11.03 -15.49
C ILE A 28 22.62 12.15 -14.56
N LYS A 29 22.50 11.97 -13.24
CA LYS A 29 23.00 12.93 -12.23
C LYS A 29 24.48 13.27 -12.41
N LYS A 30 25.30 12.30 -12.85
CA LYS A 30 26.76 12.43 -13.02
C LYS A 30 27.17 13.13 -14.34
N VAL A 31 26.24 13.35 -15.28
CA VAL A 31 26.53 13.90 -16.62
C VAL A 31 25.98 15.34 -16.76
N ASP A 32 26.65 16.13 -17.62
CA ASP A 32 26.46 17.53 -18.08
C ASP A 32 25.13 18.29 -17.75
N PRO A 33 25.11 19.57 -17.29
CA PRO A 33 23.95 20.24 -16.68
C PRO A 33 22.71 20.52 -17.57
N LEU A 34 22.85 20.70 -18.88
CA LEU A 34 21.75 21.19 -19.74
C LEU A 34 20.87 20.06 -20.31
N ARG A 35 21.46 18.98 -20.84
CA ARG A 35 20.71 17.76 -21.24
C ARG A 35 20.16 17.00 -20.03
N LYS A 36 20.70 17.25 -18.84
CA LYS A 36 20.29 16.69 -17.55
C LYS A 36 18.80 16.85 -17.27
N SER A 37 18.23 18.03 -17.48
CA SER A 37 16.87 18.33 -17.00
C SER A 37 15.80 17.56 -17.78
N PHE A 38 15.98 17.37 -19.09
CA PHE A 38 15.00 16.70 -19.95
C PHE A 38 14.96 15.18 -19.72
N TYR A 39 16.10 14.49 -19.87
CA TYR A 39 16.15 13.03 -19.69
C TYR A 39 15.81 12.63 -18.24
N TYR A 40 16.24 13.40 -17.24
CA TYR A 40 15.92 13.14 -15.84
C TYR A 40 14.41 13.19 -15.56
N ARG A 41 13.69 14.15 -16.16
CA ARG A 41 12.22 14.24 -16.06
C ARG A 41 11.53 13.10 -16.81
N ILE A 42 11.98 12.79 -18.03
CA ILE A 42 11.37 11.72 -18.84
C ILE A 42 11.55 10.36 -18.18
N THR A 43 12.73 10.05 -17.64
CA THR A 43 12.95 8.78 -16.94
C THR A 43 11.97 8.61 -15.77
N LEU A 44 11.77 9.66 -14.97
CA LEU A 44 10.78 9.63 -13.90
C LEU A 44 9.36 9.44 -14.45
N ILE A 45 8.93 10.28 -15.40
CA ILE A 45 7.58 10.23 -15.98
C ILE A 45 7.30 8.85 -16.57
N PHE A 46 8.26 8.27 -17.28
CA PHE A 46 8.12 6.96 -17.89
C PHE A 46 7.99 5.85 -16.84
N ALA A 47 8.89 5.80 -15.86
CA ALA A 47 8.85 4.77 -14.82
C ALA A 47 7.62 4.91 -13.90
N VAL A 48 7.20 6.13 -13.59
CA VAL A 48 5.94 6.41 -12.89
C VAL A 48 4.75 5.98 -13.75
N GLY A 49 4.74 6.38 -15.02
CA GLY A 49 3.67 6.06 -15.97
C GLY A 49 3.47 4.56 -16.16
N LEU A 50 4.54 3.77 -16.28
CA LEU A 50 4.45 2.31 -16.37
C LEU A 50 3.84 1.67 -15.11
N ASN A 51 4.25 2.12 -13.93
CA ASN A 51 3.71 1.60 -12.66
C ASN A 51 2.25 2.00 -12.44
N LEU A 52 1.89 3.25 -12.77
CA LEU A 52 0.50 3.70 -12.74
C LEU A 52 -0.36 2.97 -13.77
N PHE A 53 0.19 2.68 -14.96
CA PHE A 53 -0.48 1.86 -15.96
C PHE A 53 -0.76 0.45 -15.44
N ILE A 54 0.17 -0.18 -14.71
CA ILE A 54 -0.06 -1.47 -14.05
C ILE A 54 -1.23 -1.37 -13.07
N ILE A 55 -1.27 -0.38 -12.16
CA ILE A 55 -2.43 -0.19 -11.27
C ILE A 55 -3.71 0.01 -12.07
N PHE A 56 -3.66 0.87 -13.10
CA PHE A 56 -4.83 1.24 -13.89
C PHE A 56 -5.44 0.04 -14.61
N TYR A 57 -4.60 -0.77 -15.25
CA TYR A 57 -5.01 -2.01 -15.91
C TYR A 57 -5.67 -2.98 -14.93
N PHE A 58 -5.04 -3.26 -13.79
CA PHE A 58 -5.60 -4.26 -12.87
C PHE A 58 -6.86 -3.77 -12.13
N LYS A 59 -6.94 -2.48 -11.79
CA LYS A 59 -8.01 -1.93 -10.93
C LYS A 59 -9.19 -1.36 -11.71
N TYR A 60 -8.97 -0.79 -12.90
CA TYR A 60 -9.98 -0.02 -13.63
C TYR A 60 -10.39 -0.65 -14.96
N SER A 61 -9.69 -1.68 -15.48
CA SER A 61 -10.07 -2.30 -16.76
C SER A 61 -11.53 -2.77 -16.78
N ASN A 62 -11.99 -3.51 -15.76
CA ASN A 62 -13.38 -3.98 -15.72
C ASN A 62 -14.41 -2.84 -15.62
N PHE A 63 -14.09 -1.77 -14.90
CA PHE A 63 -14.92 -0.57 -14.84
C PHE A 63 -15.03 0.11 -16.22
N ILE A 64 -13.91 0.26 -16.92
CA ILE A 64 -13.85 0.89 -18.25
C ILE A 64 -14.59 0.03 -19.29
N LEU A 65 -14.39 -1.29 -19.27
CA LEU A 65 -15.13 -2.20 -20.16
C LEU A 65 -16.64 -2.13 -19.87
N GLY A 66 -17.04 -2.02 -18.61
CA GLY A 66 -18.43 -1.78 -18.20
C GLY A 66 -18.99 -0.46 -18.74
N LEU A 67 -18.22 0.63 -18.65
CA LEU A 67 -18.59 1.94 -19.18
C LEU A 67 -18.74 1.90 -20.71
N MET A 68 -17.78 1.29 -21.41
CA MET A 68 -17.85 1.13 -22.87
C MET A 68 -19.06 0.31 -23.30
N ARG A 69 -19.39 -0.79 -22.60
CA ARG A 69 -20.62 -1.55 -22.85
C ARG A 69 -21.87 -0.71 -22.62
N ALA A 70 -21.93 0.06 -21.54
CA ALA A 70 -23.08 0.91 -21.24
C ALA A 70 -23.28 2.02 -22.29
N VAL A 71 -22.19 2.61 -22.79
CA VAL A 71 -22.24 3.60 -23.88
C VAL A 71 -22.62 2.95 -25.21
N ALA A 72 -22.01 1.80 -25.56
CA ALA A 72 -22.32 1.07 -26.79
C ALA A 72 -23.78 0.62 -26.84
N PHE A 73 -24.32 0.14 -25.71
CA PHE A 73 -25.73 -0.21 -25.58
C PHE A 73 -26.65 0.99 -25.85
N ARG A 74 -26.31 2.19 -25.33
CA ARG A 74 -27.06 3.42 -25.62
C ARG A 74 -26.95 3.87 -27.07
N LEU A 75 -25.90 3.47 -27.79
CA LEU A 75 -25.68 3.77 -29.20
C LEU A 75 -26.18 2.65 -30.13
N HIS A 76 -26.84 1.61 -29.59
CA HIS A 76 -27.29 0.43 -30.34
C HIS A 76 -26.17 -0.30 -31.10
N ILE A 77 -24.94 -0.26 -30.56
CA ILE A 77 -23.79 -1.00 -31.10
C ILE A 77 -23.60 -2.27 -30.29
N ASP A 78 -23.73 -3.44 -30.94
CA ASP A 78 -23.45 -4.74 -30.33
C ASP A 78 -21.94 -4.96 -30.19
N LEU A 79 -21.39 -4.45 -29.08
CA LEU A 79 -19.98 -4.62 -28.72
C LEU A 79 -19.82 -5.81 -27.78
N HIS A 80 -19.42 -6.95 -28.35
CA HIS A 80 -19.05 -8.15 -27.61
C HIS A 80 -17.65 -8.01 -27.02
N ILE A 81 -17.53 -7.24 -25.95
CA ILE A 81 -16.27 -7.07 -25.22
C ILE A 81 -16.16 -8.23 -24.21
N PRO A 82 -15.10 -9.06 -24.20
CA PRO A 82 -14.92 -10.09 -23.19
C PRO A 82 -14.68 -9.49 -21.79
N VAL A 83 -15.24 -10.10 -20.74
CA VAL A 83 -14.86 -9.73 -19.35
C VAL A 83 -13.46 -10.26 -19.12
N ILE A 84 -12.55 -9.40 -18.69
CA ILE A 84 -11.22 -9.83 -18.29
C ILE A 84 -11.31 -10.26 -16.83
N ASP A 85 -11.26 -11.56 -16.56
CA ASP A 85 -11.23 -12.11 -15.21
C ASP A 85 -9.83 -11.92 -14.60
N VAL A 86 -9.51 -10.67 -14.30
CA VAL A 86 -8.27 -10.29 -13.63
C VAL A 86 -8.52 -10.31 -12.13
N ILE A 87 -8.11 -11.40 -11.50
CA ILE A 87 -8.01 -11.43 -10.04
C ILE A 87 -6.92 -10.42 -9.63
N LEU A 88 -7.32 -9.41 -8.86
CA LEU A 88 -6.43 -8.36 -8.37
C LEU A 88 -5.41 -8.93 -7.38
N PRO A 89 -4.10 -8.70 -7.58
CA PRO A 89 -3.10 -9.04 -6.57
C PRO A 89 -3.34 -8.22 -5.31
N VAL A 90 -3.50 -8.91 -4.19
CA VAL A 90 -3.57 -8.28 -2.87
C VAL A 90 -2.27 -7.48 -2.64
N GLY A 91 -2.39 -6.22 -2.25
CA GLY A 91 -1.24 -5.35 -1.98
C GLY A 91 -0.66 -4.59 -3.19
N ILE A 92 -1.23 -4.71 -4.40
CA ILE A 92 -0.72 -4.03 -5.60
C ILE A 92 -0.50 -2.53 -5.45
N SER A 93 -1.45 -1.84 -4.82
CA SER A 93 -1.32 -0.40 -4.58
C SER A 93 -0.18 -0.10 -3.61
N PHE A 94 0.00 -0.89 -2.56
CA PHE A 94 1.02 -0.65 -1.53
C PHE A 94 2.43 -0.77 -2.08
N TYR A 95 2.79 -1.90 -2.68
CA TYR A 95 4.16 -2.08 -3.17
C TYR A 95 4.48 -1.16 -4.35
N ILE A 96 3.50 -0.82 -5.20
CA ILE A 96 3.72 0.15 -6.28
C ILE A 96 3.93 1.55 -5.70
N PHE A 97 3.11 2.01 -4.76
CA PHE A 97 3.32 3.32 -4.14
C PHE A 97 4.65 3.39 -3.37
N GLN A 98 5.05 2.30 -2.71
CA GLN A 98 6.36 2.20 -2.06
C GLN A 98 7.51 2.28 -3.08
N ALA A 99 7.42 1.55 -4.20
CA ALA A 99 8.42 1.57 -5.26
C ALA A 99 8.51 2.94 -5.96
N LEU A 100 7.37 3.60 -6.17
CA LEU A 100 7.29 4.96 -6.69
C LEU A 100 7.84 5.99 -5.70
N GLY A 101 7.55 5.85 -4.40
CA GLY A 101 8.09 6.70 -3.34
C GLY A 101 9.61 6.69 -3.36
N TYR A 102 10.23 5.50 -3.42
CA TYR A 102 11.68 5.36 -3.61
C TYR A 102 12.19 6.10 -4.86
N LEU A 103 11.54 5.92 -6.01
CA LEU A 103 11.96 6.54 -7.25
C LEU A 103 11.88 8.08 -7.18
N ILE A 104 10.84 8.60 -6.54
CA ILE A 104 10.66 10.04 -6.29
C ILE A 104 11.72 10.55 -5.31
N ASP A 105 12.05 9.81 -4.25
CA ASP A 105 13.09 10.19 -3.29
C ASP A 105 14.47 10.25 -3.97
N VAL A 106 14.79 9.30 -4.85
CA VAL A 106 16.00 9.34 -5.70
C VAL A 106 15.98 10.55 -6.64
N TYR A 107 14.83 10.83 -7.27
CA TYR A 107 14.65 11.99 -8.13
C TYR A 107 14.84 13.32 -7.39
N ARG A 108 14.31 13.44 -6.17
CA ARG A 108 14.45 14.61 -5.29
C ARG A 108 15.84 14.74 -4.67
N ARG A 109 16.67 13.70 -4.80
CA ARG A 109 18.02 13.58 -4.21
C ARG A 109 18.01 13.44 -2.70
N ASP A 110 16.90 12.98 -2.13
CA ASP A 110 16.77 12.69 -0.71
C ASP A 110 17.55 11.41 -0.32
N ILE A 111 17.71 10.49 -1.28
CA ILE A 111 18.51 9.27 -1.17
C ILE A 111 19.33 9.01 -2.45
N TYR A 112 20.34 8.14 -2.34
CA TYR A 112 21.05 7.55 -3.48
C TYR A 112 20.29 6.32 -3.99
N ALA A 113 20.46 5.97 -5.27
CA ALA A 113 19.86 4.76 -5.80
C ALA A 113 20.59 3.54 -5.21
N GLU A 114 19.79 2.56 -4.78
CA GLU A 114 20.29 1.26 -4.36
C GLU A 114 20.94 0.54 -5.54
N LYS A 115 22.14 0.00 -5.32
CA LYS A 115 22.95 -0.67 -6.36
C LYS A 115 22.86 -2.19 -6.26
N ASN A 116 22.34 -2.70 -5.15
CA ASN A 116 22.09 -4.12 -4.97
C ASN A 116 20.63 -4.43 -5.30
N PHE A 117 20.40 -5.10 -6.42
CA PHE A 117 19.06 -5.50 -6.86
C PHE A 117 18.33 -6.36 -5.82
N LEU A 118 19.02 -7.28 -5.13
CA LEU A 118 18.39 -8.16 -4.14
C LEU A 118 17.92 -7.37 -2.92
N GLN A 119 18.71 -6.40 -2.46
CA GLN A 119 18.34 -5.54 -1.35
C GLN A 119 17.14 -4.65 -1.70
N TYR A 120 17.12 -4.12 -2.92
CA TYR A 120 15.97 -3.37 -3.43
C TYR A 120 14.72 -4.25 -3.59
N ALA A 121 14.88 -5.45 -4.13
CA ALA A 121 13.79 -6.41 -4.26
C ALA A 121 13.24 -6.81 -2.89
N LEU A 122 14.10 -7.00 -1.88
CA LEU A 122 13.70 -7.26 -0.49
C LEU A 122 12.94 -6.07 0.11
N PHE A 123 13.34 -4.83 -0.18
CA PHE A 123 12.61 -3.63 0.22
C PHE A 123 11.18 -3.62 -0.35
N VAL A 124 11.00 -3.85 -1.65
CA VAL A 124 9.68 -3.84 -2.29
C VAL A 124 8.84 -5.05 -1.87
N SER A 125 9.48 -6.20 -1.66
CA SER A 125 8.82 -7.47 -1.29
C SER A 125 8.76 -7.74 0.22
N PHE A 126 9.02 -6.73 1.07
CA PHE A 126 9.09 -6.91 2.51
C PHE A 126 7.73 -7.36 3.07
N PHE A 127 7.59 -8.66 3.30
CA PHE A 127 6.30 -9.30 3.55
C PHE A 127 5.50 -8.75 4.74
N PRO A 128 6.11 -8.26 5.85
CA PRO A 128 5.33 -7.68 6.94
C PRO A 128 4.54 -6.46 6.47
N GLN A 129 5.06 -5.71 5.49
CA GLN A 129 4.46 -4.48 4.98
C GLN A 129 3.64 -4.67 3.70
N LEU A 130 3.96 -5.70 2.89
CA LEU A 130 3.51 -5.87 1.51
C LEU A 130 2.01 -5.69 1.26
N VAL A 131 1.17 -6.18 2.18
CA VAL A 131 -0.29 -6.25 1.96
C VAL A 131 -1.02 -5.00 2.47
N ALA A 132 -0.69 -4.56 3.68
CA ALA A 132 -1.37 -3.46 4.37
C ALA A 132 -0.57 -2.92 5.56
N GLY A 133 0.77 -2.99 5.51
CA GLY A 133 1.59 -2.42 6.59
C GLY A 133 1.81 -0.91 6.43
N PRO A 134 2.54 -0.30 7.38
CA PRO A 134 2.85 1.12 7.33
C PRO A 134 3.56 1.53 6.05
N ILE A 135 3.20 2.68 5.47
CA ILE A 135 3.88 3.17 4.26
C ILE A 135 5.26 3.69 4.68
N GLU A 136 6.24 2.80 4.63
CA GLU A 136 7.58 3.07 5.09
C GLU A 136 8.34 3.96 4.10
N ARG A 137 9.11 4.92 4.62
CA ARG A 137 9.99 5.74 3.80
C ARG A 137 11.18 4.91 3.37
N SER A 138 11.47 4.96 2.06
CA SER A 138 12.55 4.20 1.43
C SER A 138 13.89 4.31 2.17
N LYS A 139 14.23 5.52 2.64
CA LYS A 139 15.44 5.83 3.40
C LYS A 139 15.62 5.00 4.67
N ASN A 140 14.54 4.75 5.43
CA ASN A 140 14.64 4.08 6.73
C ASN A 140 14.84 2.58 6.55
N LEU A 141 13.93 1.93 5.80
CA LEU A 141 13.97 0.47 5.62
C LEU A 141 15.20 0.02 4.82
N LEU A 142 15.58 0.71 3.73
CA LEU A 142 16.76 0.34 2.95
C LEU A 142 18.05 0.38 3.79
N LYS A 143 18.17 1.38 4.67
CA LYS A 143 19.30 1.47 5.61
C LYS A 143 19.29 0.31 6.58
N GLN A 144 18.13 -0.03 7.16
CA GLN A 144 18.03 -1.17 8.07
C GLN A 144 18.31 -2.50 7.39
N LEU A 145 17.94 -2.66 6.11
CA LEU A 145 18.21 -3.85 5.30
C LEU A 145 19.68 -4.01 4.90
N ALA A 146 20.44 -2.90 4.87
CA ALA A 146 21.88 -2.93 4.61
C ALA A 146 22.66 -3.56 5.78
N ASP A 147 22.15 -3.39 6.99
CA ASP A 147 22.78 -3.88 8.20
C ASP A 147 22.34 -5.32 8.51
N THR A 148 23.32 -6.21 8.71
CA THR A 148 23.03 -7.58 9.16
C THR A 148 22.41 -7.56 10.56
N LYS A 149 21.21 -8.12 10.70
CA LYS A 149 20.52 -8.22 12.00
C LYS A 149 20.93 -9.52 12.69
N LYS A 150 21.35 -9.41 13.95
CA LYS A 150 21.52 -10.56 14.83
C LYS A 150 20.22 -10.85 15.56
N PHE A 151 20.00 -12.12 15.90
CA PHE A 151 18.87 -12.51 16.74
C PHE A 151 18.92 -11.74 18.07
N ASN A 152 17.79 -11.16 18.45
CA ASN A 152 17.63 -10.44 19.70
C ASN A 152 16.30 -10.87 20.34
N TYR A 153 16.39 -11.53 21.51
CA TYR A 153 15.24 -12.01 22.26
C TYR A 153 14.26 -10.88 22.62
N GLU A 154 14.79 -9.69 22.94
CA GLU A 154 13.99 -8.54 23.34
C GLU A 154 13.09 -8.06 22.20
N ASN A 155 13.63 -8.03 20.98
CA ASN A 155 12.89 -7.71 19.76
C ASN A 155 11.77 -8.72 19.49
N VAL A 156 12.04 -10.02 19.71
CA VAL A 156 11.03 -11.06 19.56
C VAL A 156 9.91 -10.89 20.58
N ARG A 157 10.24 -10.70 21.87
CA ARG A 157 9.25 -10.51 22.93
C ARG A 157 8.37 -9.29 22.65
N GLN A 158 9.00 -8.15 22.33
CA GLN A 158 8.26 -6.91 22.03
C GLN A 158 7.39 -7.07 20.78
N GLY A 159 7.93 -7.66 19.71
CA GLY A 159 7.19 -7.87 18.47
C GLY A 159 5.97 -8.78 18.66
N LEU A 160 6.08 -9.84 19.46
CA LEU A 160 4.96 -10.71 19.83
C LEU A 160 3.89 -9.99 20.66
N LEU A 161 4.29 -9.17 21.63
CA LEU A 161 3.33 -8.37 22.42
C LEU A 161 2.59 -7.34 21.56
N ILE A 162 3.30 -6.68 20.63
CA ILE A 162 2.72 -5.76 19.66
C ILE A 162 1.72 -6.51 18.76
N MET A 163 2.09 -7.67 18.22
CA MET A 163 1.19 -8.49 17.41
C MET A 163 -0.05 -8.91 18.20
N LEU A 164 0.11 -9.33 19.46
CA LEU A 164 -1.01 -9.70 20.33
C LEU A 164 -2.01 -8.55 20.49
N TRP A 165 -1.51 -7.32 20.69
CA TRP A 165 -2.36 -6.14 20.74
C TRP A 165 -3.08 -5.88 19.41
N GLY A 166 -2.37 -5.96 18.29
CA GLY A 166 -2.99 -5.80 16.97
C GLY A 166 -4.05 -6.87 16.68
N TYR A 167 -3.83 -8.11 17.10
CA TYR A 167 -4.83 -9.18 17.01
C TYR A 167 -6.04 -8.93 17.88
N PHE A 168 -5.86 -8.38 19.08
CA PHE A 168 -6.98 -7.98 19.93
C PHE A 168 -7.84 -6.90 19.26
N LEU A 169 -7.23 -5.82 18.75
CA LEU A 169 -7.95 -4.76 18.03
C LEU A 169 -8.72 -5.32 16.83
N LYS A 170 -8.09 -6.19 16.04
CA LYS A 170 -8.71 -6.79 14.84
C LYS A 170 -9.82 -7.77 15.20
N MET A 171 -9.52 -8.82 15.96
CA MET A 171 -10.45 -9.94 16.16
C MET A 171 -11.52 -9.67 17.23
N VAL A 172 -11.19 -8.87 18.24
CA VAL A 172 -12.09 -8.63 19.38
C VAL A 172 -12.90 -7.36 19.17
N ILE A 173 -12.30 -6.27 18.66
CA ILE A 173 -13.02 -5.01 18.48
C ILE A 173 -13.60 -4.89 17.08
N ALA A 174 -12.76 -4.95 16.04
CA ALA A 174 -13.19 -4.69 14.66
C ALA A 174 -14.15 -5.76 14.16
N ASP A 175 -13.79 -7.04 14.26
CA ASP A 175 -14.63 -8.14 13.78
C ASP A 175 -15.94 -8.27 14.54
N ARG A 176 -15.98 -7.90 15.83
CA ARG A 176 -17.24 -7.90 16.61
C ARG A 176 -18.13 -6.72 16.25
N SER A 177 -17.55 -5.54 16.07
CA SER A 177 -18.28 -4.37 15.55
C SER A 177 -18.88 -4.67 14.17
N ALA A 178 -18.11 -5.34 13.30
CA ALA A 178 -18.52 -5.70 11.95
C ALA A 178 -19.79 -6.57 11.91
N VAL A 179 -20.01 -7.45 12.88
CA VAL A 179 -21.24 -8.27 12.93
C VAL A 179 -22.49 -7.38 13.00
N LEU A 180 -22.48 -6.37 13.89
CA LEU A 180 -23.61 -5.47 14.04
C LEU A 180 -23.74 -4.52 12.84
N VAL A 181 -22.62 -3.95 12.39
CA VAL A 181 -22.60 -3.02 11.25
C VAL A 181 -23.14 -3.70 10.00
N ASN A 182 -22.66 -4.91 9.68
CA ASN A 182 -23.10 -5.65 8.51
C ASN A 182 -24.59 -6.02 8.60
N ALA A 183 -25.08 -6.40 9.79
CA ALA A 183 -26.50 -6.70 9.99
C ALA A 183 -27.40 -5.50 9.71
N VAL A 184 -26.99 -4.29 10.14
CA VAL A 184 -27.74 -3.06 9.92
C VAL A 184 -27.63 -2.60 8.46
N TYR A 185 -26.43 -2.56 7.89
CA TYR A 185 -26.20 -2.10 6.52
C TYR A 185 -26.79 -3.03 5.46
N ALA A 186 -26.84 -4.35 5.70
CA ALA A 186 -27.46 -5.30 4.77
C ALA A 186 -28.97 -5.05 4.60
N LYS A 187 -29.63 -4.45 5.60
CA LYS A 187 -31.07 -4.15 5.58
C LYS A 187 -31.36 -2.73 6.04
N TYR A 188 -30.59 -1.76 5.58
CA TYR A 188 -30.65 -0.37 6.07
C TYR A 188 -32.03 0.29 5.94
N LEU A 189 -32.88 -0.17 5.01
CA LEU A 189 -34.26 0.29 4.84
C LEU A 189 -35.22 -0.19 5.94
N GLU A 190 -34.87 -1.28 6.64
CA GLU A 190 -35.69 -1.86 7.71
C GLU A 190 -35.39 -1.26 9.09
N TYR A 191 -34.22 -0.63 9.26
CA TYR A 191 -33.78 -0.03 10.52
C TYR A 191 -34.04 1.48 10.55
N LYS A 192 -34.22 2.04 11.76
CA LYS A 192 -34.56 3.48 11.94
C LYS A 192 -33.60 4.18 12.89
N GLY A 193 -33.36 5.47 12.61
CA GLY A 193 -32.80 6.49 13.50
C GLY A 193 -31.63 6.01 14.37
N PHE A 194 -31.93 5.64 15.62
CA PHE A 194 -30.93 5.21 16.61
C PHE A 194 -30.06 4.05 16.13
N GLN A 195 -30.64 3.02 15.52
CA GLN A 195 -29.90 1.84 15.05
C GLN A 195 -28.89 2.20 13.95
N LEU A 196 -29.27 3.10 13.04
CA LEU A 196 -28.40 3.60 11.97
C LEU A 196 -27.26 4.46 12.52
N ILE A 197 -27.54 5.31 13.51
CA ILE A 197 -26.53 6.14 14.17
C ILE A 197 -25.52 5.24 14.90
N THR A 198 -25.99 4.26 15.67
CA THR A 198 -25.11 3.31 16.36
C THR A 198 -24.27 2.50 15.38
N ALA A 199 -24.86 2.04 14.27
CA ALA A 199 -24.12 1.34 13.22
C ALA A 199 -23.04 2.23 12.58
N ASN A 200 -23.32 3.50 12.32
CA ASN A 200 -22.33 4.44 11.78
C ASN A 200 -21.15 4.67 12.74
N ILE A 201 -21.43 4.84 14.04
CA ILE A 201 -20.37 5.00 15.05
C ILE A 201 -19.52 3.73 15.14
N LEU A 202 -20.16 2.56 15.18
CA LEU A 202 -19.46 1.28 15.22
C LEU A 202 -18.70 0.99 13.93
N PHE A 203 -19.17 1.47 12.79
CA PHE A 203 -18.45 1.38 11.53
C PHE A 203 -17.16 2.22 11.55
N ALA A 204 -17.19 3.41 12.15
CA ALA A 204 -15.97 4.21 12.35
C ALA A 204 -14.97 3.48 13.27
N ILE A 205 -15.45 2.93 14.39
CA ILE A 205 -14.61 2.13 15.31
C ILE A 205 -14.07 0.89 14.61
N GLN A 206 -14.91 0.20 13.82
CA GLN A 206 -14.54 -0.97 13.05
C GLN A 206 -13.37 -0.63 12.13
N ILE A 207 -13.54 0.33 11.20
CA ILE A 207 -12.48 0.67 10.22
C ILE A 207 -11.19 1.06 10.92
N TYR A 208 -11.28 1.85 11.99
CA TYR A 208 -10.12 2.26 12.77
C TYR A 208 -9.37 1.07 13.38
N CYS A 209 -10.07 0.24 14.15
CA CYS A 209 -9.46 -0.91 14.83
C CYS A 209 -9.00 -1.97 13.83
N ASP A 210 -9.67 -2.07 12.68
CA ASP A 210 -9.30 -2.97 11.61
C ASP A 210 -7.92 -2.58 11.07
N PHE A 211 -7.82 -1.35 10.58
CA PHE A 211 -6.62 -0.87 9.91
C PHE A 211 -5.45 -0.65 10.88
N MET A 212 -5.73 -0.16 12.10
CA MET A 212 -4.74 -0.11 13.18
C MET A 212 -4.28 -1.51 13.59
N GLY A 213 -5.20 -2.49 13.64
CA GLY A 213 -4.90 -3.89 13.96
C GLY A 213 -3.90 -4.50 12.99
N TYR A 214 -4.17 -4.45 11.68
CA TYR A 214 -3.23 -5.00 10.68
C TYR A 214 -1.89 -4.26 10.66
N SER A 215 -1.90 -2.92 10.75
CA SER A 215 -0.68 -2.11 10.79
C SER A 215 0.19 -2.47 12.00
N THR A 216 -0.45 -2.71 13.16
CA THR A 216 0.23 -3.11 14.40
C THR A 216 0.80 -4.53 14.28
N ILE A 217 0.04 -5.47 13.72
CA ILE A 217 0.52 -6.84 13.46
C ILE A 217 1.75 -6.81 12.52
N ALA A 218 1.68 -6.02 11.44
CA ALA A 218 2.79 -5.81 10.51
C ALA A 218 4.04 -5.25 11.23
N LYS A 219 3.87 -4.23 12.06
CA LYS A 219 4.95 -3.64 12.88
C LYS A 219 5.57 -4.65 13.84
N GLY A 220 4.73 -5.44 14.52
CA GLY A 220 5.20 -6.47 15.44
C GLY A 220 5.95 -7.59 14.72
N ALA A 221 5.47 -8.04 13.55
CA ALA A 221 6.16 -9.03 12.72
C ALA A 221 7.52 -8.51 12.21
N ALA A 222 7.59 -7.25 11.77
CA ALA A 222 8.86 -6.62 11.40
C ALA A 222 9.82 -6.53 12.61
N LYS A 223 9.31 -6.19 13.80
CA LYS A 223 10.12 -6.12 15.02
C LYS A 223 10.72 -7.47 15.40
N VAL A 224 9.97 -8.57 15.26
CA VAL A 224 10.51 -9.94 15.46
C VAL A 224 11.70 -10.22 14.53
N LEU A 225 11.66 -9.71 13.29
CA LEU A 225 12.74 -9.82 12.32
C LEU A 225 13.90 -8.82 12.57
N GLY A 226 13.78 -7.95 13.57
CA GLY A 226 14.77 -6.92 13.90
C GLY A 226 14.68 -5.64 13.07
N PHE A 227 13.51 -5.37 12.48
CA PHE A 227 13.21 -4.15 11.73
C PHE A 227 12.21 -3.27 12.48
N ASP A 228 12.47 -1.97 12.48
CA ASP A 228 11.61 -0.96 13.08
C ASP A 228 10.86 -0.21 11.96
N LEU A 229 9.58 -0.53 11.80
CA LEU A 229 8.66 0.17 10.91
C LEU A 229 8.04 1.39 11.61
N MET A 230 7.70 2.40 10.83
CA MET A 230 6.98 3.59 11.28
C MET A 230 5.55 3.26 11.71
N GLU A 231 4.97 4.15 12.52
CA GLU A 231 3.59 4.05 12.95
C GLU A 231 2.66 4.75 11.94
N ASN A 232 1.53 4.11 11.63
CA ASN A 232 0.52 4.67 10.73
C ASN A 232 -0.50 5.58 11.42
N PHE A 233 -0.68 5.42 12.74
CA PHE A 233 -1.74 6.10 13.50
C PHE A 233 -1.20 6.70 14.78
N HIS A 234 -1.56 7.95 15.00
CA HIS A 234 -1.33 8.69 16.21
C HIS A 234 -2.64 9.32 16.68
N GLU A 235 -3.56 8.49 17.19
CA GLU A 235 -4.81 8.97 17.83
C GLU A 235 -5.67 9.94 16.97
N PRO A 236 -5.96 9.61 15.69
CA PRO A 236 -6.57 10.56 14.74
C PRO A 236 -7.93 11.11 15.20
N TYR A 237 -8.74 10.34 15.90
CA TYR A 237 -10.06 10.78 16.37
C TYR A 237 -10.01 11.85 17.47
N PHE A 238 -8.84 12.09 18.07
CA PHE A 238 -8.63 13.19 19.03
C PHE A 238 -8.13 14.47 18.36
N ALA A 239 -7.88 14.45 17.05
CA ALA A 239 -7.41 15.61 16.31
C ALA A 239 -8.39 16.78 16.38
N CYS A 240 -7.89 17.97 16.70
CA CYS A 240 -8.70 19.19 16.81
C CYS A 240 -9.01 19.86 15.44
N SER A 241 -8.45 19.34 14.34
CA SER A 241 -8.69 19.88 12.99
C SER A 241 -8.63 18.78 11.93
N LEU A 242 -9.30 19.00 10.78
CA LEU A 242 -9.25 18.08 9.63
C LEU A 242 -7.83 17.89 9.09
N LYS A 243 -6.99 18.92 9.18
CA LYS A 243 -5.58 18.83 8.79
C LYS A 243 -4.82 17.89 9.72
N THR A 244 -4.98 18.10 11.04
CA THR A 244 -4.35 17.29 12.08
C THR A 244 -4.84 15.84 12.02
N PHE A 245 -6.14 15.62 11.73
CA PHE A 245 -6.70 14.28 11.54
C PHE A 245 -6.00 13.50 10.43
N GLY A 246 -5.70 14.16 9.29
CA GLY A 246 -4.99 13.53 8.18
C GLY A 246 -3.48 13.36 8.43
N GLU A 247 -2.88 14.17 9.30
CA GLU A 247 -1.48 14.00 9.74
C GLU A 247 -1.35 12.83 10.73
N ASP A 248 -2.33 12.69 11.62
CA ASP A 248 -2.38 11.70 12.70
C ASP A 248 -2.99 10.35 12.28
N GLY A 249 -3.77 10.34 11.21
CA GLY A 249 -4.34 9.15 10.61
C GLY A 249 -3.86 9.03 9.17
N ILE A 250 -2.98 8.09 8.88
CA ILE A 250 -2.69 7.72 7.49
C ILE A 250 -3.87 6.87 6.98
N PHE A 251 -5.00 7.53 6.77
CA PHE A 251 -6.09 7.06 5.93
C PHE A 251 -5.92 7.77 4.58
N LEU A 252 -5.54 7.01 3.55
CA LEU A 252 -5.59 7.47 2.16
C LEU A 252 -7.03 7.74 1.73
#